data_AF-A0A2N2V6N4-F1
#
_entry.id   AF-A0A2N2V6N4-F1
#
_cell.length_a   1.000
_cell.length_b   1.000
_cell.length_c   1.000
_cell.angle_alpha   90.00
_cell.angle_beta   90.00
_cell.angle_gamma   90.00
#
_symmetry.space_group_name_H-M   'P 1'
#
loop_
_entity.id
_entity.type
_entity.pdbx_description
1 polymer ?
#
loop_
_entity_poly.entity_id
_entity_poly.type
_entity_poly.pdbx_seq_one_letter_code
_entity_poly.pdbx_strand_id
1 'polypeptide(L)'
;MRLGLWVLGLGLGGLLLWLALAPLDEGVPTTGMVAIDTKRKAVQHLQGGIVRQVMVKEGQHVAAGDILFRLDDSFVKANYESVRQHYLTVRATEGRLLAEQTGASTIDFHPDLLTASSDPLAQQYVAVQKQVFASRKAALQTEIAAIEESIQGNEAQIQGNSNMLIQRQNQMAMLQEQLKGIRDLVAEGYAARNRQLDLERTASEVAGNIVELQANILRLRRSSSELRLRALQQKQQQRKEVDAQLADVLREVQADAEKFKAVSEELAQTTIRSPADGQAVGLAVQSVGAVIQAGQKLLDIVPFDEMLLIETRVPPHMIDRVRPGQDADVRFSAFAHAPQLVVSGRLESISNDLVTEAPNSQTSISYYLARVSITPEGIKELGGRQLQSGMPVEVIFKTGSRTVLTYILHPLTKRIAGAMKEE
;
A
#
# COMPACT_ATOMS: atom_id res chain seq x y z
N MET A 1 93.98 1.98 23.39
CA MET A 1 93.20 2.82 22.45
C MET A 1 92.28 2.05 21.50
N ARG A 2 92.62 0.83 21.05
CA ARG A 2 91.78 0.08 20.09
C ARG A 2 90.42 -0.41 20.64
N LEU A 3 90.32 -0.81 21.92
CA LEU A 3 89.04 -1.21 22.53
C LEU A 3 88.04 -0.06 22.69
N GLY A 4 88.51 1.16 22.98
CA GLY A 4 87.64 2.34 23.11
C GLY A 4 86.95 2.72 21.81
N LEU A 5 87.62 2.54 20.67
CA LEU A 5 87.05 2.76 19.34
C LEU A 5 85.95 1.74 19.00
N TRP A 6 86.09 0.48 19.42
CA TRP A 6 85.06 -0.54 19.24
C TRP A 6 83.81 -0.29 20.09
N VAL A 7 83.98 0.11 21.35
CA VAL A 7 82.87 0.48 22.23
C VAL A 7 82.14 1.72 21.73
N LEU A 8 82.88 2.72 21.24
CA LEU A 8 82.30 3.91 20.63
C LEU A 8 81.55 3.58 19.33
N GLY A 9 82.11 2.72 18.48
CA GLY A 9 81.47 2.28 17.23
C GLY A 9 80.19 1.48 17.46
N LEU A 10 80.19 0.55 18.43
CA LEU A 10 79.00 -0.22 18.81
C LEU A 10 77.95 0.65 19.51
N GLY A 11 78.37 1.57 20.40
CA GLY A 11 77.45 2.48 21.09
C GLY A 11 76.80 3.48 20.13
N LEU A 12 77.58 4.13 19.28
CA LEU A 12 77.08 5.08 18.28
C LEU A 12 76.26 4.36 17.20
N GLY A 13 76.73 3.20 16.73
CA GLY A 13 76.02 2.37 15.75
C GLY A 13 74.70 1.85 16.30
N GLY A 14 74.67 1.38 17.54
CA GLY A 14 73.44 0.94 18.22
C GLY A 14 72.46 2.09 18.45
N LEU A 15 72.93 3.28 18.83
CA LEU A 15 72.08 4.46 18.99
C LEU A 15 71.51 4.95 17.65
N LEU A 16 72.32 4.97 16.58
CA LEU A 16 71.85 5.35 15.23
C LEU A 16 70.86 4.33 14.68
N LEU A 17 71.10 3.04 14.91
CA LEU A 17 70.18 1.97 14.54
C LEU A 17 68.85 2.09 15.31
N TRP A 18 68.92 2.42 16.60
CA TRP A 18 67.73 2.67 17.41
C TRP A 18 66.99 3.93 16.96
N LEU A 19 67.68 5.05 16.70
CA LEU A 19 67.08 6.28 16.14
C LEU A 19 66.39 6.04 14.79
N ALA A 20 66.91 5.10 13.99
CA ALA A 20 66.34 4.71 12.70
C ALA A 20 65.16 3.73 12.82
N LEU A 21 65.00 3.00 13.94
CA LEU A 21 63.92 2.04 14.15
C LEU A 21 62.85 2.52 15.13
N ALA A 22 63.16 3.46 16.03
CA ALA A 22 62.25 3.93 17.07
C ALA A 22 61.11 4.75 16.45
N PRO A 23 59.86 4.27 16.51
CA PRO A 23 58.72 5.01 15.98
C PRO A 23 58.38 6.18 16.92
N LEU A 24 58.14 7.34 16.33
CA LEU A 24 57.60 8.53 16.96
C LEU A 24 56.27 8.85 16.28
N ASP A 25 55.20 8.88 17.06
CA ASP A 25 53.85 9.12 16.54
C ASP A 25 53.67 10.59 16.14
N GLU A 26 53.18 10.83 14.91
CA GLU A 26 52.88 12.17 14.41
C GLU A 26 51.37 12.44 14.52
N GLY A 27 51.01 13.45 15.31
CA GLY A 27 49.64 13.83 15.58
C GLY A 27 49.30 15.24 15.14
N VAL A 28 48.07 15.48 14.68
CA VAL A 28 47.51 16.83 14.51
C VAL A 28 46.60 17.13 15.70
N PRO A 29 47.00 18.01 16.64
CA PRO A 29 46.16 18.38 17.76
C PRO A 29 45.07 19.34 17.30
N THR A 30 43.84 19.05 17.71
CA THR A 30 42.65 19.86 17.41
C THR A 30 41.81 20.00 18.66
N THR A 31 41.14 21.14 18.79
CA THR A 31 40.19 21.36 19.88
C THR A 31 38.79 21.07 19.40
N GLY A 32 38.00 20.44 20.25
CA GLY A 32 36.64 20.02 19.96
C GLY A 32 35.76 20.01 21.18
N MET A 33 34.53 19.57 20.97
CA MET A 33 33.54 19.34 22.02
C MET A 33 32.76 18.07 21.72
N VAL A 34 32.29 17.41 22.78
CA VAL A 34 31.34 16.31 22.65
C VAL A 34 30.03 16.91 22.13
N ALA A 35 29.60 16.45 20.96
CA ALA A 35 28.34 16.84 20.35
C ALA A 35 27.47 15.59 20.23
N ILE A 36 26.17 15.76 20.47
CA ILE A 36 25.24 14.67 20.21
C ILE A 36 24.98 14.67 18.71
N ASP A 37 25.02 13.50 18.06
CA ASP A 37 24.51 13.35 16.68
C ASP A 37 23.00 13.57 16.71
N THR A 38 22.62 14.85 16.69
CA THR A 38 21.28 15.30 17.01
C THR A 38 20.39 15.01 15.82
N LYS A 39 19.92 13.77 15.70
CA LYS A 39 18.95 13.34 14.68
C LYS A 39 17.56 13.72 15.16
N ARG A 40 17.36 15.03 15.39
CA ARG A 40 16.05 15.62 15.67
C ARG A 40 15.06 15.14 14.62
N LYS A 41 14.02 14.45 15.07
CA LYS A 41 12.91 14.06 14.22
C LYS A 41 11.85 15.16 14.33
N ALA A 42 11.76 15.98 13.29
CA ALA A 42 10.75 17.02 13.22
C ALA A 42 9.36 16.39 13.05
N VAL A 43 8.45 16.74 13.95
CA VAL A 43 7.03 16.39 13.85
C VAL A 43 6.32 17.53 13.12
N GLN A 44 5.78 17.23 11.95
CA GLN A 44 5.08 18.17 11.08
C GLN A 44 3.74 17.56 10.68
N HIS A 45 2.80 18.41 10.25
CA HIS A 45 1.51 17.94 9.77
C HIS A 45 1.28 18.36 8.32
N LEU A 46 0.90 17.40 7.46
CA LEU A 46 0.86 17.59 6.01
C LEU A 46 -0.22 18.59 5.57
N GLN A 47 -1.44 18.46 6.07
CA GLN A 47 -2.60 19.24 5.60
C GLN A 47 -2.86 20.49 6.45
N GLY A 48 -2.51 20.45 7.74
CA GLY A 48 -2.88 21.49 8.69
C GLY A 48 -4.25 21.23 9.32
N GLY A 49 -4.74 22.18 10.11
CA GLY A 49 -6.02 22.04 10.82
C GLY A 49 -6.08 22.85 12.12
N ILE A 50 -7.18 22.71 12.85
CA ILE A 50 -7.40 23.39 14.13
C ILE A 50 -7.04 22.44 15.26
N VAL A 51 -6.18 22.86 16.19
CA VAL A 51 -5.81 22.05 17.35
C VAL A 51 -6.98 21.98 18.33
N ARG A 52 -7.50 20.78 18.57
CA ARG A 52 -8.53 20.51 19.59
C ARG A 52 -7.92 20.24 20.95
N GLN A 53 -6.78 19.55 20.99
CA GLN A 53 -6.10 19.23 22.24
C GLN A 53 -4.58 19.09 22.04
N VAL A 54 -3.81 19.66 22.95
CA VAL A 54 -2.36 19.46 23.07
C VAL A 54 -2.11 18.49 24.23
N MET A 55 -1.44 17.37 23.97
CA MET A 55 -1.18 16.31 24.95
C MET A 55 0.29 16.22 25.40
N VAL A 56 1.16 17.05 24.80
CA VAL A 56 2.59 17.09 25.10
C VAL A 56 3.01 18.46 25.66
N LYS A 57 4.00 18.46 26.55
CA LYS A 57 4.65 19.67 27.09
C LYS A 57 6.10 19.77 26.65
N GLU A 58 6.64 20.98 26.63
CA GLU A 58 8.06 21.22 26.40
C GLU A 58 8.93 20.42 27.39
N GLY A 59 9.93 19.69 26.88
CA GLY A 59 10.82 18.85 27.68
C GLY A 59 10.21 17.53 28.17
N GLN A 60 8.97 17.20 27.81
CA GLN A 60 8.33 15.95 28.19
C GLN A 60 8.94 14.75 27.44
N HIS A 61 9.10 13.64 28.16
CA HIS A 61 9.50 12.37 27.56
C HIS A 61 8.27 11.72 26.92
N VAL A 62 8.40 11.31 25.66
CA VAL A 62 7.34 10.67 24.88
C VAL A 62 7.86 9.38 24.26
N ALA A 63 7.00 8.36 24.23
CA ALA A 63 7.29 7.11 23.55
C ALA A 63 6.88 7.19 22.07
N ALA A 64 7.41 6.29 21.24
CA ALA A 64 6.98 6.15 19.86
C ALA A 64 5.49 5.77 19.81
N GLY A 65 4.71 6.51 19.01
CA GLY A 65 3.26 6.33 18.89
C GLY A 65 2.41 7.09 19.90
N ASP A 66 3.01 7.74 20.91
CA ASP A 66 2.29 8.59 21.85
C ASP A 66 1.57 9.73 21.13
N ILE A 67 0.36 10.05 21.57
CA ILE A 67 -0.45 11.11 20.99
C ILE A 67 0.10 12.45 21.48
N LEU A 68 0.52 13.30 20.55
CA LEU A 68 1.08 14.62 20.83
C LEU A 68 0.01 15.70 20.69
N PHE A 69 -0.76 15.63 19.61
CA PHE A 69 -1.83 16.58 19.30
C PHE A 69 -3.05 15.84 18.76
N ARG A 70 -4.23 16.38 19.05
CA ARG A 70 -5.47 16.01 18.40
C ARG A 70 -6.04 17.24 17.71
N LEU A 71 -6.31 17.13 16.42
CA LEU A 71 -6.96 18.16 15.63
C LEU A 71 -8.48 18.03 15.72
N ASP A 72 -9.19 19.06 15.28
CA ASP A 72 -10.64 18.97 15.08
C ASP A 72 -10.94 18.03 13.92
N ASP A 73 -11.56 16.91 14.24
CA ASP A 73 -11.91 15.83 13.33
C ASP A 73 -13.35 15.95 12.79
N SER A 74 -14.12 16.95 13.21
CA SER A 74 -15.57 17.01 12.93
C SER A 74 -15.89 16.94 11.43
N PHE A 75 -15.19 17.70 10.60
CA PHE A 75 -15.37 17.70 9.14
C PHE A 75 -14.82 16.43 8.49
N VAL A 76 -13.60 16.02 8.86
CA VAL A 76 -12.93 14.84 8.31
C VAL A 76 -13.71 13.56 8.63
N LYS A 77 -14.25 13.45 9.85
CA LYS A 77 -15.09 12.34 10.28
C LYS A 77 -16.42 12.31 9.55
N ALA A 78 -17.06 13.46 9.32
CA ALA A 78 -18.29 13.52 8.54
C ALA A 78 -18.06 13.07 7.09
N ASN A 79 -16.96 13.49 6.48
CA ASN A 79 -16.56 13.05 5.14
C ASN A 79 -16.25 11.54 5.11
N TYR A 80 -15.48 11.04 6.07
CA TYR A 80 -15.19 9.62 6.23
C TYR A 80 -16.47 8.78 6.32
N GLU A 81 -17.41 9.14 7.19
CA GLU A 81 -18.66 8.39 7.33
C GLU A 81 -19.51 8.45 6.06
N SER A 82 -19.55 9.60 5.37
CA SER A 82 -20.27 9.73 4.09
C SER A 82 -19.71 8.80 3.01
N VAL A 83 -18.38 8.81 2.82
CA VAL A 83 -17.71 7.93 1.84
C VAL A 83 -17.86 6.47 2.25
N ARG A 84 -17.71 6.15 3.54
CA ARG A 84 -17.88 4.80 4.08
C ARG A 84 -19.28 4.25 3.81
N GLN A 85 -20.32 5.03 4.10
CA GLN A 85 -21.71 4.60 3.89
C GLN A 85 -22.01 4.35 2.42
N HIS A 86 -21.52 5.22 1.54
CA HIS A 86 -21.66 5.03 0.10
C HIS A 86 -20.93 3.78 -0.38
N TYR A 87 -19.66 3.60 0.01
CA TYR A 87 -18.86 2.42 -0.31
C TYR A 87 -19.56 1.12 0.13
N LEU A 88 -20.04 1.04 1.38
CA LEU A 88 -20.73 -0.15 1.89
C LEU A 88 -22.05 -0.43 1.14
N THR A 89 -22.78 0.60 0.72
CA THR A 89 -24.01 0.46 -0.07
C THR A 89 -23.72 -0.12 -1.45
N VAL A 90 -22.70 0.41 -2.13
CA VAL A 90 -22.29 -0.07 -3.46
C VAL A 90 -21.75 -1.50 -3.36
N ARG A 91 -20.97 -1.82 -2.33
CA ARG A 91 -20.49 -3.19 -2.05
C ARG A 91 -21.59 -4.20 -1.78
N ALA A 92 -22.64 -3.81 -1.07
CA ALA A 92 -23.80 -4.67 -0.88
C ALA A 92 -24.52 -4.94 -2.21
N THR A 93 -24.59 -3.92 -3.08
CA THR A 93 -25.18 -4.02 -4.42
C THR A 93 -24.36 -4.92 -5.35
N GLU A 94 -23.03 -4.83 -5.30
CA GLU A 94 -22.10 -5.71 -6.01
C GLU A 94 -22.36 -7.18 -5.67
N GLY A 95 -22.43 -7.53 -4.37
CA GLY A 95 -22.71 -8.90 -3.94
C GLY A 95 -24.01 -9.45 -4.50
N ARG A 96 -25.09 -8.63 -4.49
CA ARG A 96 -26.37 -9.01 -5.11
C ARG A 96 -26.21 -9.26 -6.61
N LEU A 97 -25.58 -8.35 -7.34
CA LEU A 97 -25.44 -8.45 -8.80
C LEU A 97 -24.58 -9.64 -9.22
N LEU A 98 -23.52 -9.95 -8.47
CA LEU A 98 -22.73 -11.18 -8.68
C LEU A 98 -23.58 -12.44 -8.50
N ALA A 99 -24.40 -12.48 -7.45
CA ALA A 99 -25.31 -13.61 -7.22
C ALA A 99 -26.38 -13.74 -8.33
N GLU A 100 -26.91 -12.62 -8.85
CA GLU A 100 -27.83 -12.61 -9.99
C GLU A 100 -27.14 -13.09 -11.28
N GLN A 101 -25.91 -12.64 -11.54
CA GLN A 101 -25.13 -13.00 -12.73
C GLN A 101 -24.83 -14.52 -12.77
N THR A 102 -24.45 -15.11 -11.64
CA THR A 102 -24.13 -16.54 -11.56
C THR A 102 -25.37 -17.42 -11.34
N GLY A 103 -26.55 -16.82 -11.10
CA GLY A 103 -27.77 -17.55 -10.77
C GLY A 103 -27.71 -18.26 -9.41
N ALA A 104 -26.98 -17.70 -8.44
CA ALA A 104 -26.81 -18.31 -7.13
C ALA A 104 -28.13 -18.41 -6.33
N SER A 105 -28.15 -19.28 -5.32
CA SER A 105 -29.29 -19.40 -4.39
C SER A 105 -29.29 -18.28 -3.34
N THR A 106 -28.11 -17.86 -2.91
CA THR A 106 -27.87 -16.87 -1.86
C THR A 106 -26.82 -15.86 -2.30
N ILE A 107 -26.84 -14.68 -1.68
CA ILE A 107 -25.82 -13.66 -1.89
C ILE A 107 -24.60 -13.97 -1.03
N ASP A 108 -23.42 -13.97 -1.63
CA ASP A 108 -22.14 -13.94 -0.93
C ASP A 108 -21.63 -12.49 -0.89
N PHE A 109 -21.49 -11.94 0.32
CA PHE A 109 -21.10 -10.54 0.51
C PHE A 109 -19.61 -10.42 0.77
N HIS A 110 -19.01 -9.33 0.26
CA HIS A 110 -17.59 -9.07 0.45
C HIS A 110 -17.21 -8.93 1.96
N PRO A 111 -16.02 -9.39 2.38
CA PRO A 111 -15.53 -9.28 3.76
C PRO A 111 -15.61 -7.90 4.40
N ASP A 112 -15.44 -6.82 3.62
CA ASP A 112 -15.55 -5.44 4.12
C ASP A 112 -16.93 -5.16 4.76
N LEU A 113 -17.99 -5.71 4.17
CA LEU A 113 -19.36 -5.60 4.67
C LEU A 113 -19.57 -6.47 5.92
N LEU A 114 -18.97 -7.66 5.93
CA LEU A 114 -19.03 -8.60 7.06
C LEU A 114 -18.27 -8.07 8.28
N THR A 115 -17.15 -7.37 8.07
CA THR A 115 -16.40 -6.71 9.15
C THR A 115 -17.22 -5.58 9.77
N ALA A 116 -18.06 -4.92 8.97
CA ALA A 116 -19.00 -3.89 9.41
C ALA A 116 -20.34 -4.44 9.94
N SER A 117 -20.47 -5.75 10.20
CA SER A 117 -21.75 -6.37 10.61
C SER A 117 -22.37 -5.80 11.88
N SER A 118 -21.58 -5.18 12.75
CA SER A 118 -22.06 -4.54 13.97
C SER A 118 -22.72 -3.17 13.73
N ASP A 119 -22.54 -2.58 12.55
CA ASP A 119 -23.11 -1.28 12.19
C ASP A 119 -24.58 -1.45 11.74
N PRO A 120 -25.54 -0.78 12.40
CA PRO A 120 -26.97 -0.84 12.03
C PRO A 120 -27.24 -0.48 10.56
N LEU A 121 -26.49 0.47 10.00
CA LEU A 121 -26.69 0.90 8.61
C LEU A 121 -26.19 -0.18 7.63
N ALA A 122 -25.05 -0.82 7.92
CA ALA A 122 -24.55 -1.92 7.12
C ALA A 122 -25.53 -3.11 7.11
N GLN A 123 -26.11 -3.44 8.28
CA GLN A 123 -27.15 -4.46 8.38
C GLN A 123 -28.39 -4.10 7.54
N GLN A 124 -28.80 -2.83 7.56
CA GLN A 124 -29.90 -2.34 6.74
C GLN A 124 -29.62 -2.50 5.25
N TYR A 125 -28.42 -2.13 4.77
CA TYR A 125 -28.04 -2.30 3.37
C TYR A 125 -28.06 -3.78 2.95
N VAL A 126 -27.52 -4.69 3.78
CA VAL A 126 -27.58 -6.14 3.54
C VAL A 126 -29.02 -6.63 3.43
N ALA A 127 -29.88 -6.24 4.38
CA ALA A 127 -31.27 -6.67 4.42
C ALA A 127 -32.04 -6.21 3.17
N VAL A 128 -31.86 -4.96 2.77
CA VAL A 128 -32.47 -4.40 1.56
C VAL A 128 -32.01 -5.18 0.31
N GLN A 129 -30.71 -5.43 0.15
CA GLN A 129 -30.20 -6.15 -1.02
C GLN A 129 -30.69 -7.60 -1.07
N LYS A 130 -30.81 -8.29 0.08
CA LYS A 130 -31.44 -9.62 0.16
C LYS A 130 -32.91 -9.60 -0.28
N GLN A 131 -33.67 -8.59 0.14
CA GLN A 131 -35.07 -8.45 -0.25
C GLN A 131 -35.22 -8.18 -1.75
N VAL A 132 -34.40 -7.27 -2.31
CA VAL A 132 -34.38 -6.98 -3.75
C VAL A 132 -34.02 -8.22 -4.57
N PHE A 133 -33.00 -8.97 -4.14
CA PHE A 133 -32.60 -10.22 -4.78
C PHE A 133 -33.74 -11.25 -4.82
N ALA A 134 -34.37 -11.51 -3.68
CA ALA A 134 -35.48 -12.45 -3.58
C ALA A 134 -36.66 -12.02 -4.47
N SER A 135 -36.99 -10.72 -4.47
CA SER A 135 -38.06 -10.16 -5.30
C SER A 135 -37.77 -10.28 -6.79
N ARG A 136 -36.57 -9.90 -7.25
CA ARG A 136 -36.16 -10.01 -8.68
C ARG A 136 -36.14 -11.46 -9.14
N LYS A 137 -35.63 -12.37 -8.30
CA LYS A 137 -35.62 -13.82 -8.58
C LYS A 137 -37.04 -14.38 -8.71
N ALA A 138 -37.92 -14.04 -7.77
CA ALA A 138 -39.31 -14.49 -7.81
C ALA A 138 -40.07 -13.93 -9.02
N ALA A 139 -39.83 -12.66 -9.39
CA ALA A 139 -40.44 -12.03 -10.55
C ALA A 139 -40.07 -12.74 -11.86
N LEU A 140 -38.78 -13.02 -12.08
CA LEU A 140 -38.32 -13.78 -13.23
C LEU A 140 -38.93 -15.19 -13.25
N GLN A 141 -38.92 -15.89 -12.11
CA GLN A 141 -39.47 -17.23 -12.02
C GLN A 141 -40.96 -17.25 -12.35
N THR A 142 -41.72 -16.27 -11.88
CA THR A 142 -43.16 -16.15 -12.15
C THR A 142 -43.42 -15.89 -13.64
N GLU A 143 -42.63 -15.02 -14.27
CA GLU A 143 -42.77 -14.71 -15.69
C GLU A 143 -42.44 -15.92 -16.58
N ILE A 144 -41.36 -16.65 -16.27
CA ILE A 144 -41.01 -17.88 -16.98
C ILE A 144 -42.06 -18.97 -16.75
N ALA A 145 -42.57 -19.13 -15.53
CA ALA A 145 -43.63 -20.09 -15.22
C ALA A 145 -44.92 -19.79 -15.99
N ALA A 146 -45.30 -18.52 -16.15
CA ALA A 146 -46.47 -18.14 -16.96
C ALA A 146 -46.31 -18.49 -18.45
N ILE A 147 -45.10 -18.34 -19.00
CA ILE A 147 -44.78 -18.77 -20.37
C ILE A 147 -44.83 -20.29 -20.48
N GLU A 148 -44.28 -21.02 -19.50
CA GLU A 148 -44.29 -22.48 -19.45
C GLU A 148 -45.72 -23.03 -19.35
N GLU A 149 -46.58 -22.44 -18.52
CA GLU A 149 -48.00 -22.80 -18.43
C GLU A 149 -48.73 -22.61 -19.78
N SER A 150 -48.43 -21.51 -20.48
CA SER A 150 -48.98 -21.25 -21.82
C SER A 150 -48.53 -22.31 -22.84
N ILE A 151 -47.28 -22.77 -22.75
CA ILE A 151 -46.77 -23.87 -23.59
C ILE A 151 -47.48 -25.17 -23.24
N GLN A 152 -47.67 -25.49 -21.96
CA GLN A 152 -48.41 -26.68 -21.53
C GLN A 152 -49.87 -26.67 -22.04
N GLY A 153 -50.54 -25.51 -21.98
CA GLY A 153 -51.86 -25.33 -22.57
C GLY A 153 -51.91 -25.62 -24.08
N ASN A 154 -50.93 -25.12 -24.84
CA ASN A 154 -50.79 -25.43 -26.26
C ASN A 154 -50.52 -26.92 -26.52
N GLU A 155 -49.71 -27.57 -25.69
CA GLU A 155 -49.40 -29.00 -25.80
C GLU A 155 -50.64 -29.87 -25.55
N ALA A 156 -51.46 -29.53 -24.55
CA ALA A 156 -52.75 -30.17 -24.32
C ALA A 156 -53.70 -30.03 -25.53
N GLN A 157 -53.76 -28.84 -26.14
CA GLN A 157 -54.56 -28.62 -27.36
C GLN A 157 -54.02 -29.42 -28.56
N ILE A 158 -52.70 -29.51 -28.72
CA ILE A 158 -52.06 -30.34 -29.74
C ILE A 158 -52.44 -31.81 -29.55
N GLN A 159 -52.42 -32.32 -28.31
CA GLN A 159 -52.81 -33.69 -28.01
C GLN A 159 -54.28 -33.94 -28.36
N GLY A 160 -55.18 -33.04 -27.97
CA GLY A 160 -56.61 -33.11 -28.33
C GLY A 160 -56.84 -33.14 -29.84
N ASN A 161 -56.22 -32.22 -30.58
CA ASN A 161 -56.32 -32.17 -32.05
C ASN A 161 -55.69 -33.40 -32.71
N SER A 162 -54.62 -33.95 -32.14
CA SER A 162 -53.97 -35.17 -32.65
C SER A 162 -54.88 -36.38 -32.49
N ASN A 163 -55.57 -36.49 -31.36
CA ASN A 163 -56.56 -37.56 -31.14
C ASN A 163 -57.73 -37.43 -32.13
N MET A 164 -58.25 -36.22 -32.34
CA MET A 164 -59.30 -35.97 -33.34
C MET A 164 -58.82 -36.29 -34.77
N LEU A 165 -57.57 -35.96 -35.09
CA LEU A 165 -56.96 -36.26 -36.38
C LEU A 165 -56.93 -37.76 -36.64
N ILE A 166 -56.50 -38.56 -35.65
CA ILE A 166 -56.49 -40.02 -35.74
C ILE A 166 -57.91 -40.56 -35.96
N GLN A 167 -58.91 -40.05 -35.24
CA GLN A 167 -60.30 -40.46 -35.42
C GLN A 167 -60.83 -40.14 -36.84
N ARG A 168 -60.52 -38.95 -37.37
CA ARG A 168 -60.91 -38.57 -38.74
C ARG A 168 -60.18 -39.39 -39.80
N GLN A 169 -58.91 -39.75 -39.58
CA GLN A 169 -58.16 -40.65 -40.46
C GLN A 169 -58.76 -42.05 -40.49
N ASN A 170 -59.16 -42.60 -39.34
CA ASN A 170 -59.86 -43.88 -39.28
C ASN A 170 -61.22 -43.83 -39.99
N GLN A 171 -61.99 -42.75 -39.80
CA GLN A 171 -63.26 -42.54 -40.51
C GLN A 171 -63.06 -42.46 -42.04
N MET A 172 -62.02 -41.75 -42.48
CA MET A 172 -61.65 -41.69 -43.90
C MET A 172 -61.31 -43.07 -44.46
N ALA A 173 -60.55 -43.89 -43.74
CA ALA A 173 -60.21 -45.25 -44.18
C ALA A 173 -61.45 -46.12 -44.38
N MET A 174 -62.40 -46.09 -43.42
CA MET A 174 -63.67 -46.81 -43.54
C MET A 174 -64.52 -46.31 -44.71
N LEU A 175 -64.58 -44.98 -44.92
CA LEU A 175 -65.31 -44.38 -46.04
C LEU A 175 -64.69 -44.76 -47.40
N GLN A 176 -63.37 -44.83 -47.48
CA GLN A 176 -62.66 -45.25 -48.70
C GLN A 176 -62.94 -46.72 -49.03
N GLU A 177 -62.99 -47.59 -48.03
CA GLU A 177 -63.37 -49.00 -48.21
C GLU A 177 -64.82 -49.13 -48.73
N GLN A 178 -65.76 -48.41 -48.12
CA GLN A 178 -67.15 -48.36 -48.59
C GLN A 178 -67.28 -47.79 -50.00
N LEU A 179 -66.54 -46.71 -50.31
CA LEU A 179 -66.50 -46.10 -51.62
C LEU A 179 -65.96 -47.04 -52.70
N LYS A 180 -64.97 -47.87 -52.35
CA LYS A 180 -64.47 -48.89 -53.26
C LYS A 180 -65.56 -49.91 -53.59
N GLY A 181 -66.20 -50.49 -52.57
CA GLY A 181 -67.28 -51.47 -52.76
C GLY A 181 -68.48 -50.91 -53.53
N ILE A 182 -68.92 -49.67 -53.24
CA ILE A 182 -70.06 -49.08 -53.96
C ILE A 182 -69.70 -48.72 -55.41
N ARG A 183 -68.44 -48.34 -55.69
CA ARG A 183 -67.98 -48.05 -57.06
C ARG A 183 -68.07 -49.28 -57.94
N ASP A 184 -67.66 -50.43 -57.41
CA ASP A 184 -67.75 -51.71 -58.12
C ASP A 184 -69.22 -52.07 -58.41
N LEU A 185 -70.10 -51.97 -57.41
CA LEU A 185 -71.55 -52.21 -57.55
C LEU A 185 -72.25 -51.26 -58.53
N VAL A 186 -71.87 -49.97 -58.54
CA VAL A 186 -72.42 -48.99 -59.49
C VAL A 186 -71.93 -49.27 -60.91
N ALA A 187 -70.67 -49.68 -61.09
CA ALA A 187 -70.12 -50.05 -62.39
C ALA A 187 -70.82 -51.28 -63.01
N GLU A 188 -71.22 -52.23 -62.16
CA GLU A 188 -72.01 -53.40 -62.54
C GLU A 188 -73.52 -53.12 -62.66
N GLY A 189 -73.98 -51.91 -62.31
CA GLY A 189 -75.39 -51.48 -62.42
C GLY A 189 -76.29 -51.89 -61.25
N TYR A 190 -75.74 -52.49 -60.20
CA TYR A 190 -76.48 -52.96 -59.02
C TYR A 190 -76.74 -51.89 -57.94
N ALA A 191 -76.18 -50.68 -58.09
CA ALA A 191 -76.37 -49.58 -57.14
C ALA A 191 -76.58 -48.22 -57.83
N ALA A 192 -77.26 -47.30 -57.14
CA ALA A 192 -77.55 -45.97 -57.66
C ALA A 192 -76.34 -45.02 -57.57
N ARG A 193 -76.02 -44.30 -58.65
CA ARG A 193 -74.89 -43.34 -58.72
C ARG A 193 -74.96 -42.23 -57.67
N ASN A 194 -76.15 -41.78 -57.30
CA ASN A 194 -76.33 -40.75 -56.26
C ASN A 194 -75.70 -41.18 -54.93
N ARG A 195 -75.82 -42.47 -54.56
CA ARG A 195 -75.25 -42.99 -53.31
C ARG A 195 -73.73 -42.95 -53.30
N GLN A 196 -73.09 -43.16 -54.45
CA GLN A 196 -71.65 -42.96 -54.59
C GLN A 196 -71.27 -41.49 -54.41
N LEU A 197 -71.98 -40.57 -55.07
CA LEU A 197 -71.69 -39.13 -54.99
C LEU A 197 -71.83 -38.60 -53.54
N ASP A 198 -72.82 -39.08 -52.79
CA ASP A 198 -72.99 -38.73 -51.38
C ASP A 198 -71.80 -39.18 -50.52
N LEU A 199 -71.30 -40.40 -50.75
CA LEU A 199 -70.10 -40.90 -50.07
C LEU A 199 -68.84 -40.14 -50.49
N GLU A 200 -68.70 -39.75 -51.77
CA GLU A 200 -67.58 -38.95 -52.26
C GLU A 200 -67.57 -37.53 -51.66
N ARG A 201 -68.75 -36.91 -51.53
CA ARG A 201 -68.93 -35.63 -50.82
C ARG A 201 -68.51 -35.77 -49.34
N THR A 202 -69.01 -36.80 -48.66
CA THR A 202 -68.68 -37.06 -47.25
C THR A 202 -67.17 -37.30 -47.07
N ALA A 203 -66.54 -38.07 -47.96
CA ALA A 203 -65.09 -38.26 -47.94
C ALA A 203 -64.34 -36.93 -48.12
N SER A 204 -64.79 -36.08 -49.06
CA SER A 204 -64.19 -34.76 -49.30
C SER A 204 -64.31 -33.84 -48.07
N GLU A 205 -65.44 -33.86 -47.36
CA GLU A 205 -65.62 -33.14 -46.09
C GLU A 205 -64.67 -33.66 -45.00
N VAL A 206 -64.53 -34.98 -44.85
CA VAL A 206 -63.59 -35.58 -43.88
C VAL A 206 -62.14 -35.25 -44.25
N ALA A 207 -61.79 -35.23 -45.52
CA ALA A 207 -60.45 -34.81 -45.99
C ALA A 207 -60.17 -33.35 -45.61
N GLY A 208 -61.14 -32.45 -45.81
CA GLY A 208 -61.04 -31.05 -45.40
C GLY A 208 -60.78 -30.91 -43.89
N ASN A 209 -61.53 -31.65 -43.06
CA ASN A 209 -61.36 -31.67 -41.61
C ASN A 209 -59.96 -32.17 -41.18
N ILE A 210 -59.42 -33.18 -41.87
CA ILE A 210 -58.05 -33.68 -41.62
C ILE A 210 -57.02 -32.58 -41.87
N VAL A 211 -57.11 -31.88 -43.00
CA VAL A 211 -56.20 -30.79 -43.35
C VAL A 211 -56.30 -29.64 -42.35
N GLU A 212 -57.50 -29.29 -41.91
CA GLU A 212 -57.72 -28.26 -40.89
C GLU A 212 -57.06 -28.63 -39.57
N LEU A 213 -57.29 -29.85 -39.06
CA LEU A 213 -56.68 -30.33 -37.82
C LEU A 213 -55.15 -30.35 -37.90
N GLN A 214 -54.58 -30.80 -39.02
CA GLN A 214 -53.13 -30.75 -39.25
C GLN A 214 -52.60 -29.33 -39.24
N ALA A 215 -53.27 -28.39 -39.92
CA ALA A 215 -52.91 -26.99 -39.91
C ALA A 215 -52.99 -26.38 -38.50
N ASN A 216 -54.00 -26.74 -37.71
CA ASN A 216 -54.17 -26.28 -36.32
C ASN A 216 -53.02 -26.78 -35.43
N ILE A 217 -52.65 -28.06 -35.53
CA ILE A 217 -51.50 -28.65 -34.82
C ILE A 217 -50.20 -27.90 -35.18
N LEU A 218 -49.96 -27.63 -36.46
CA LEU A 218 -48.77 -26.91 -36.90
C LEU A 218 -48.75 -25.46 -36.40
N ARG A 219 -49.90 -24.77 -36.34
CA ARG A 219 -49.99 -23.41 -35.75
C ARG A 219 -49.67 -23.41 -34.26
N LEU A 220 -50.23 -24.35 -33.49
CA LEU A 220 -49.97 -24.46 -32.04
C LEU A 220 -48.50 -24.82 -31.75
N ARG A 221 -47.89 -25.69 -32.56
CA ARG A 221 -46.47 -26.03 -32.45
C ARG A 221 -45.58 -24.80 -32.70
N ARG A 222 -45.87 -24.01 -33.73
CA ARG A 222 -45.15 -22.76 -34.00
C ARG A 222 -45.28 -21.76 -32.85
N SER A 223 -46.50 -21.56 -32.35
CA SER A 223 -46.75 -20.71 -31.18
C SER A 223 -45.95 -21.16 -29.95
N SER A 224 -45.88 -22.47 -29.68
CA SER A 224 -45.09 -23.02 -28.57
C SER A 224 -43.59 -22.77 -28.74
N SER A 225 -43.06 -22.89 -29.97
CA SER A 225 -41.66 -22.57 -30.27
C SER A 225 -41.36 -21.08 -30.11
N GLU A 226 -42.28 -20.19 -30.52
CA GLU A 226 -42.17 -18.74 -30.32
C GLU A 226 -42.14 -18.38 -28.83
N LEU A 227 -43.01 -19.00 -28.02
CA LEU A 227 -43.03 -18.82 -26.56
C LEU A 227 -41.72 -19.29 -25.90
N ARG A 228 -41.17 -20.43 -26.33
CA ARG A 228 -39.85 -20.91 -25.86
C ARG A 228 -38.74 -19.92 -26.18
N LEU A 229 -38.73 -19.35 -27.39
CA LEU A 229 -37.76 -18.32 -27.76
C LEU A 229 -37.93 -17.06 -26.91
N ARG A 230 -39.18 -16.64 -26.64
CA ARG A 230 -39.48 -15.51 -25.75
C ARG A 230 -38.96 -15.73 -24.33
N ALA A 231 -39.12 -16.94 -23.77
CA ALA A 231 -38.56 -17.28 -22.46
C ALA A 231 -37.03 -17.18 -22.44
N LEU A 232 -36.35 -17.63 -23.51
CA LEU A 232 -34.90 -17.49 -23.64
C LEU A 232 -34.47 -16.02 -23.75
N GLN A 233 -35.19 -15.23 -24.55
CA GLN A 233 -34.96 -13.80 -24.69
C GLN A 233 -35.11 -13.07 -23.37
N GLN A 234 -36.12 -13.41 -22.56
CA GLN A 234 -36.33 -12.79 -21.25
C GLN A 234 -35.15 -13.05 -20.30
N LYS A 235 -34.64 -14.29 -20.25
CA LYS A 235 -33.44 -14.63 -19.47
C LYS A 235 -32.19 -13.89 -19.96
N GLN A 236 -32.01 -13.79 -21.28
CA GLN A 236 -30.88 -13.05 -21.86
C GLN A 236 -30.95 -11.55 -21.58
N GLN A 237 -32.15 -10.96 -21.67
CA GLN A 237 -32.36 -9.55 -21.38
C GLN A 237 -32.03 -9.22 -19.92
N GLN A 238 -32.50 -10.05 -18.99
CA GLN A 238 -32.17 -9.89 -17.57
C GLN A 238 -30.65 -10.03 -17.34
N ARG A 239 -30.01 -11.04 -17.94
CA ARG A 239 -28.56 -11.21 -17.80
C ARG A 239 -27.78 -10.01 -18.34
N LYS A 240 -28.18 -9.49 -19.50
CA LYS A 240 -27.59 -8.28 -20.08
C LYS A 240 -27.75 -7.06 -19.17
N GLU A 241 -28.91 -6.89 -18.54
CA GLU A 241 -29.15 -5.81 -17.58
C GLU A 241 -28.24 -5.94 -16.35
N VAL A 242 -28.13 -7.16 -15.80
CA VAL A 242 -27.27 -7.46 -14.64
C VAL A 242 -25.80 -7.23 -14.98
N ASP A 243 -25.34 -7.69 -16.15
CA ASP A 243 -23.95 -7.51 -16.60
C ASP A 243 -23.61 -6.02 -16.77
N ALA A 244 -24.53 -5.22 -17.33
CA ALA A 244 -24.35 -3.78 -17.48
C ALA A 244 -24.28 -3.08 -16.11
N GLN A 245 -25.24 -3.37 -15.22
CA GLN A 245 -25.25 -2.82 -13.86
C GLN A 245 -24.00 -3.22 -13.07
N LEU A 246 -23.56 -4.47 -13.19
CA LEU A 246 -22.36 -4.96 -12.50
C LEU A 246 -21.11 -4.25 -13.00
N ALA A 247 -20.98 -4.03 -14.32
CA ALA A 247 -19.85 -3.30 -14.87
C ALA A 247 -19.77 -1.86 -14.35
N ASP A 248 -20.92 -1.20 -14.15
CA ASP A 248 -20.99 0.15 -13.59
C ASP A 248 -20.63 0.15 -12.09
N VAL A 249 -21.25 -0.75 -11.33
CA VAL A 249 -21.02 -0.92 -9.88
C VAL A 249 -19.56 -1.29 -9.60
N LEU A 250 -18.93 -2.15 -10.39
CA LEU A 250 -17.51 -2.52 -10.19
C LEU A 250 -16.58 -1.30 -10.35
N ARG A 251 -16.86 -0.40 -11.31
CA ARG A 251 -16.09 0.84 -11.47
C ARG A 251 -16.30 1.77 -10.27
N GLU A 252 -17.53 1.86 -9.78
CA GLU A 252 -17.87 2.66 -8.60
C GLU A 252 -17.21 2.12 -7.33
N VAL A 253 -17.26 0.79 -7.10
CA VAL A 253 -16.56 0.11 -6.00
C VAL A 253 -15.06 0.41 -6.02
N GLN A 254 -14.41 0.29 -7.17
CA GLN A 254 -12.97 0.54 -7.27
C GLN A 254 -12.63 2.00 -6.95
N ALA A 255 -13.40 2.95 -7.49
CA ALA A 255 -13.20 4.36 -7.22
C ALA A 255 -13.43 4.70 -5.74
N ASP A 256 -14.48 4.16 -5.13
CA ASP A 256 -14.83 4.43 -3.75
C ASP A 256 -13.94 3.70 -2.76
N ALA A 257 -13.38 2.54 -3.11
CA ALA A 257 -12.37 1.86 -2.29
C ALA A 257 -11.12 2.75 -2.11
N GLU A 258 -10.63 3.35 -3.19
CA GLU A 258 -9.48 4.27 -3.12
C GLU A 258 -9.82 5.57 -2.38
N LYS A 259 -11.01 6.14 -2.61
CA LYS A 259 -11.47 7.30 -1.82
C LYS A 259 -11.59 6.96 -0.34
N PHE A 260 -12.19 5.81 -0.01
CA PHE A 260 -12.37 5.35 1.36
C PHE A 260 -11.04 5.18 2.07
N LYS A 261 -10.05 4.60 1.39
CA LYS A 261 -8.68 4.51 1.89
C LYS A 261 -8.08 5.91 2.14
N ALA A 262 -8.20 6.83 1.19
CA ALA A 262 -7.67 8.19 1.34
C ALA A 262 -8.30 8.93 2.54
N VAL A 263 -9.64 8.91 2.69
CA VAL A 263 -10.31 9.58 3.82
C VAL A 263 -10.08 8.86 5.16
N SER A 264 -9.82 7.54 5.14
CA SER A 264 -9.43 6.81 6.35
C SER A 264 -8.05 7.24 6.85
N GLU A 265 -7.12 7.50 5.93
CA GLU A 265 -5.79 7.99 6.25
C GLU A 265 -5.86 9.44 6.72
N GLU A 266 -6.64 10.28 6.05
CA GLU A 266 -6.92 11.66 6.48
C GLU A 266 -7.48 11.71 7.90
N LEU A 267 -8.46 10.85 8.22
CA LEU A 267 -9.01 10.75 9.57
C LEU A 267 -7.96 10.29 10.58
N ALA A 268 -7.11 9.34 10.23
CA ALA A 268 -6.01 8.90 11.10
C ALA A 268 -4.98 10.02 11.36
N GLN A 269 -4.72 10.86 10.36
CA GLN A 269 -3.80 12.00 10.46
C GLN A 269 -4.31 13.16 11.34
N THR A 270 -5.59 13.17 11.72
CA THR A 270 -6.13 14.11 12.72
C THR A 270 -5.50 13.92 14.11
N THR A 271 -4.94 12.74 14.38
CA THR A 271 -4.22 12.43 15.61
C THR A 271 -2.72 12.35 15.32
N ILE A 272 -1.99 13.38 15.73
CA ILE A 272 -0.55 13.50 15.49
C ILE A 272 0.19 12.73 16.58
N ARG A 273 1.03 11.76 16.15
CA ARG A 273 1.77 10.87 17.04
C ARG A 273 3.27 11.08 16.96
N SER A 274 3.96 10.67 18.01
CA SER A 274 5.42 10.66 18.06
C SER A 274 6.03 9.63 17.11
N PRO A 275 6.98 9.99 16.22
CA PRO A 275 7.69 9.03 15.37
C PRO A 275 8.79 8.22 16.08
N ALA A 276 9.19 8.58 17.31
CA ALA A 276 10.25 7.89 18.05
C ALA A 276 10.19 8.17 19.55
N ASP A 277 10.80 7.31 20.36
CA ASP A 277 11.01 7.59 21.77
C ASP A 277 12.02 8.73 21.94
N GLY A 278 11.73 9.71 22.79
CA GLY A 278 12.60 10.86 22.97
C GLY A 278 12.00 11.97 23.82
N GLN A 279 12.72 13.09 23.89
CA GLN A 279 12.26 14.31 24.53
C GLN A 279 11.67 15.27 23.49
N ALA A 280 10.49 15.81 23.78
CA ALA A 280 9.86 16.83 22.95
C ALA A 280 10.49 18.21 23.18
N VAL A 281 11.00 18.84 22.13
CA VAL A 281 11.70 20.13 22.18
C VAL A 281 11.20 21.05 21.07
N GLY A 282 11.09 22.35 21.35
CA GLY A 282 10.72 23.36 20.36
C GLY A 282 9.23 23.35 20.04
N LEU A 283 8.38 23.23 21.05
CA LEU A 283 6.92 23.23 20.93
C LEU A 283 6.40 24.58 20.41
N ALA A 284 6.08 24.61 19.11
CA ALA A 284 5.62 25.80 18.40
C ALA A 284 4.15 26.15 18.68
N VAL A 285 3.32 25.16 19.00
CA VAL A 285 1.87 25.33 19.21
C VAL A 285 1.48 24.80 20.59
N GLN A 286 1.01 25.70 21.46
CA GLN A 286 0.71 25.40 22.86
C GLN A 286 -0.76 25.63 23.23
N SER A 287 -1.50 26.38 22.41
CA SER A 287 -2.89 26.75 22.67
C SER A 287 -3.89 25.87 21.93
N VAL A 288 -4.98 25.54 22.62
CA VAL A 288 -6.19 24.96 22.00
C VAL A 288 -6.84 26.02 21.10
N GLY A 289 -7.32 25.60 19.92
CA GLY A 289 -7.89 26.48 18.90
C GLY A 289 -6.86 27.12 17.97
N ALA A 290 -5.56 26.85 18.14
CA ALA A 290 -4.53 27.29 17.22
C ALA A 290 -4.69 26.64 15.85
N VAL A 291 -4.43 27.42 14.79
CA VAL A 291 -4.48 26.95 13.40
C VAL A 291 -3.08 26.55 12.96
N ILE A 292 -2.95 25.33 12.45
CA ILE A 292 -1.72 24.77 11.88
C ILE A 292 -1.82 24.85 10.36
N GLN A 293 -0.75 25.32 9.72
CA GLN A 293 -0.61 25.35 8.26
C GLN A 293 -0.08 24.01 7.72
N ALA A 294 -0.34 23.73 6.45
CA ALA A 294 0.23 22.58 5.75
C ALA A 294 1.78 22.59 5.80
N GLY A 295 2.38 21.48 6.23
CA GLY A 295 3.82 21.33 6.39
C GLY A 295 4.42 22.09 7.57
N GLN A 296 3.60 22.70 8.44
CA GLN A 296 4.11 23.41 9.59
C GLN A 296 4.74 22.45 10.60
N LYS A 297 5.96 22.79 11.03
CA LYS A 297 6.66 22.12 12.11
C LYS A 297 6.05 22.45 13.47
N LEU A 298 5.71 21.41 14.23
CA LEU A 298 5.05 21.52 15.54
C LEU A 298 6.03 21.40 16.71
N LEU A 299 6.94 20.43 16.63
CA LEU A 299 8.03 20.21 17.60
C LEU A 299 9.10 19.29 16.98
N ASP A 300 10.25 19.18 17.64
CA ASP A 300 11.25 18.16 17.40
C ASP A 300 11.22 17.10 18.51
N ILE A 301 11.47 15.85 18.16
CA ILE A 301 11.74 14.79 19.12
C ILE A 301 13.23 14.46 19.06
N VAL A 302 13.89 14.55 20.20
CA VAL A 302 15.30 14.20 20.40
C VAL A 302 15.38 12.82 21.07
N PRO A 303 15.79 11.76 20.36
CA PRO A 303 15.96 10.43 20.96
C PRO A 303 17.00 10.41 22.08
N PHE A 304 16.84 9.49 23.04
CA PHE A 304 17.79 9.33 24.16
C PHE A 304 19.02 8.48 23.78
N ASP A 305 18.90 7.59 22.79
CA ASP A 305 19.96 6.68 22.33
C ASP A 305 20.85 7.29 21.24
N GLU A 306 21.10 8.60 21.29
CA GLU A 306 21.99 9.24 20.32
C GLU A 306 23.45 8.91 20.66
N MET A 307 24.18 8.38 19.67
CA MET A 307 25.61 8.16 19.78
C MET A 307 26.30 9.52 19.98
N LEU A 308 27.04 9.66 21.08
CA LEU A 308 27.85 10.83 21.32
C LEU A 308 29.03 10.83 20.35
N LEU A 309 29.05 11.82 19.47
CA LEU A 309 30.16 12.09 18.57
C LEU A 309 31.01 13.20 19.16
N ILE A 310 32.24 13.30 18.70
CA ILE A 310 33.14 14.38 19.08
C ILE A 310 33.34 15.25 17.86
N GLU A 311 32.91 16.51 17.95
CA GLU A 311 33.09 17.50 16.91
C GLU A 311 34.36 18.30 17.17
N THR A 312 35.28 18.28 16.21
CA THR A 312 36.61 18.87 16.31
C THR A 312 36.84 19.86 15.19
N ARG A 313 37.55 20.93 15.50
CA ARG A 313 37.85 22.01 14.58
C ARG A 313 39.25 21.80 14.02
N VAL A 314 39.34 21.35 12.76
CA VAL A 314 40.62 21.15 12.07
C VAL A 314 41.05 22.46 11.41
N PRO A 315 42.24 23.00 11.75
CA PRO A 315 42.76 24.19 11.09
C PRO A 315 42.98 23.97 9.58
N PRO A 316 42.70 24.95 8.71
CA PRO A 316 42.78 24.77 7.24
C PRO A 316 44.16 24.34 6.74
N HIS A 317 45.22 24.79 7.40
CA HIS A 317 46.60 24.44 7.04
C HIS A 317 47.00 22.99 7.39
N MET A 318 46.13 22.24 8.09
CA MET A 318 46.35 20.84 8.46
C MET A 318 45.42 19.85 7.74
N ILE A 319 44.52 20.34 6.87
CA ILE A 319 43.50 19.50 6.20
C ILE A 319 44.11 18.36 5.37
N ASP A 320 45.24 18.60 4.71
CA ASP A 320 45.93 17.60 3.86
C ASP A 320 46.37 16.34 4.62
N ARG A 321 46.49 16.43 5.95
CA ARG A 321 46.96 15.35 6.81
C ARG A 321 45.83 14.54 7.45
N VAL A 322 44.61 15.07 7.46
CA VAL A 322 43.47 14.48 8.14
C VAL A 322 42.56 13.80 7.12
N ARG A 323 42.29 12.50 7.29
CA ARG A 323 41.47 11.71 6.35
C ARG A 323 40.44 10.85 7.09
N PRO A 324 39.22 10.70 6.57
CA PRO A 324 38.24 9.76 7.11
C PRO A 324 38.82 8.36 7.31
N GLY A 325 38.50 7.73 8.44
CA GLY A 325 38.95 6.40 8.83
C GLY A 325 40.22 6.36 9.71
N GLN A 326 40.92 7.48 9.88
CA GLN A 326 42.10 7.59 10.75
C GLN A 326 41.75 7.38 12.23
N ASP A 327 42.67 6.75 12.96
CA ASP A 327 42.58 6.63 14.42
C ASP A 327 42.95 7.97 15.07
N ALA A 328 42.26 8.30 16.15
CA ALA A 328 42.41 9.55 16.87
C ALA A 328 42.45 9.31 18.37
N ASP A 329 43.34 10.00 19.08
CA ASP A 329 43.37 9.97 20.53
C ASP A 329 42.56 11.15 21.07
N VAL A 330 41.48 10.84 21.79
CA VAL A 330 40.59 11.84 22.39
C VAL A 330 41.00 12.04 23.85
N ARG A 331 41.41 13.25 24.19
CA ARG A 331 41.81 13.64 25.54
C ARG A 331 40.71 14.45 26.21
N PHE A 332 40.23 13.96 27.34
CA PHE A 332 39.22 14.64 28.15
C PHE A 332 39.89 15.44 29.27
N SER A 333 39.78 16.77 29.22
CA SER A 333 40.27 17.68 30.26
C SER A 333 39.24 17.94 31.37
N ALA A 334 37.97 17.55 31.16
CA ALA A 334 36.86 17.85 32.05
C ALA A 334 36.66 16.86 33.21
N PHE A 335 37.36 15.72 33.24
CA PHE A 335 37.20 14.73 34.31
C PHE A 335 38.07 15.06 35.52
N ALA A 336 37.44 15.49 36.62
CA ALA A 336 38.10 15.91 37.86
C ALA A 336 39.05 14.86 38.49
N HIS A 337 38.84 13.57 38.24
CA HIS A 337 39.60 12.47 38.83
C HIS A 337 40.54 11.75 37.85
N ALA A 338 40.63 12.21 36.61
CA ALA A 338 41.55 11.69 35.59
C ALA A 338 41.80 12.76 34.50
N PRO A 339 42.52 13.87 34.82
CA PRO A 339 42.68 15.03 33.93
C PRO A 339 43.48 14.77 32.64
N GLN A 340 43.85 13.52 32.36
CA GLN A 340 44.57 13.09 31.16
C GLN A 340 44.02 11.76 30.60
N LEU A 341 42.73 11.50 30.77
CA LEU A 341 42.12 10.30 30.18
C LEU A 341 42.19 10.39 28.65
N VAL A 342 42.98 9.49 28.06
CA VAL A 342 43.08 9.30 26.61
C VAL A 342 42.15 8.16 26.24
N VAL A 343 41.31 8.39 25.25
CA VAL A 343 40.33 7.43 24.75
C VAL A 343 40.53 7.26 23.26
N SER A 344 40.59 6.00 22.83
CA SER A 344 40.74 5.67 21.41
C SER A 344 39.47 6.00 20.61
N GLY A 345 39.58 6.90 19.65
CA GLY A 345 38.53 7.32 18.72
C GLY A 345 38.89 7.08 17.26
N ARG A 346 37.91 7.22 16.37
CA ARG A 346 38.09 7.09 14.92
C ARG A 346 37.39 8.23 14.19
N LEU A 347 38.08 8.84 13.24
CA LEU A 347 37.52 9.89 12.40
C LEU A 347 36.49 9.28 11.44
N GLU A 348 35.22 9.62 11.62
CA GLU A 348 34.15 9.13 10.72
C GLU A 348 34.05 9.99 9.47
N SER A 349 34.04 11.31 9.64
CA SER A 349 33.82 12.25 8.55
C SER A 349 34.50 13.59 8.81
N ILE A 350 34.87 14.26 7.74
CA ILE A 350 35.37 15.63 7.74
C ILE A 350 34.57 16.44 6.71
N SER A 351 34.22 17.68 7.03
CA SER A 351 33.50 18.56 6.10
C SER A 351 34.35 18.82 4.87
N ASN A 352 33.72 18.77 3.69
CA ASN A 352 34.38 19.15 2.44
C ASN A 352 34.45 20.68 2.27
N ASP A 353 33.60 21.41 3.01
CA ASP A 353 33.52 22.86 3.00
C ASP A 353 34.17 23.46 4.25
N LEU A 354 34.79 24.63 4.05
CA LEU A 354 35.40 25.45 5.10
C LEU A 354 34.31 26.24 5.84
N VAL A 355 34.11 25.93 7.11
CA VAL A 355 33.16 26.65 7.97
C VAL A 355 33.86 27.88 8.54
N THR A 356 33.23 29.05 8.40
CA THR A 356 33.73 30.29 9.00
C THR A 356 32.76 30.75 10.08
N GLU A 357 33.18 30.67 11.33
CA GLU A 357 32.43 31.24 12.46
C GLU A 357 32.97 32.64 12.77
N ALA A 358 32.05 33.59 12.96
CA ALA A 358 32.34 34.95 13.43
C ALA A 358 31.64 35.17 14.79
N PRO A 359 32.22 34.67 15.90
CA PRO A 359 31.51 34.64 17.19
C PRO A 359 31.23 36.04 17.75
N ASN A 360 32.03 37.05 17.39
CA ASN A 360 31.88 38.46 17.75
C ASN A 360 32.76 39.31 16.81
N SER A 361 32.26 39.64 15.61
CA SER A 361 32.66 40.73 14.67
C SER A 361 34.10 41.28 14.56
N GLN A 362 35.14 40.66 15.13
CA GLN A 362 36.53 41.14 15.13
C GLN A 362 37.55 40.06 14.75
N THR A 363 37.19 38.77 14.76
CA THR A 363 38.07 37.70 14.23
C THR A 363 37.23 36.54 13.72
N SER A 364 37.27 36.30 12.41
CA SER A 364 36.68 35.11 11.78
C SER A 364 37.64 33.93 11.92
N ILE A 365 37.19 32.85 12.53
CA ILE A 365 37.96 31.60 12.61
C ILE A 365 37.38 30.66 11.58
N SER A 366 38.19 30.30 10.57
CA SER A 366 37.82 29.33 9.56
C SER A 366 38.40 27.96 9.91
N TYR A 367 37.59 26.91 9.87
CA TYR A 367 37.99 25.54 10.21
C TYR A 367 37.19 24.50 9.40
N TYR A 368 37.72 23.29 9.28
CA TYR A 368 36.97 22.13 8.81
C TYR A 368 36.38 21.38 10.00
N LEU A 369 35.11 20.98 9.90
CA LEU A 369 34.43 20.25 10.96
C LEU A 369 34.71 18.75 10.79
N ALA A 370 35.39 18.15 11.76
CA ALA A 370 35.67 16.71 11.78
C ALA A 370 34.91 16.02 12.91
N ARG A 371 34.20 14.94 12.59
CA ARG A 371 33.41 14.13 13.51
C ARG A 371 34.10 12.82 13.83
N VAL A 372 34.37 12.61 15.11
CA VAL A 372 35.10 11.45 15.64
C VAL A 372 34.16 10.62 16.51
N SER A 373 34.04 9.33 16.22
CA SER A 373 33.33 8.39 17.10
C SER A 373 34.32 7.70 18.03
N ILE A 374 33.83 7.29 19.20
CA ILE A 374 34.65 6.54 20.16
C ILE A 374 34.66 5.08 19.74
N THR A 375 35.84 4.47 19.64
CA THR A 375 35.97 3.06 19.27
C THR A 375 35.47 2.15 20.40
N PRO A 376 35.12 0.87 20.13
CA PRO A 376 34.76 -0.09 21.18
C PRO A 376 35.84 -0.26 22.27
N GLU A 377 37.10 -0.05 21.91
CA GLU A 377 38.24 -0.05 22.83
C GLU A 377 38.23 1.22 23.71
N GLY A 378 38.01 2.38 23.09
CA GLY A 378 37.84 3.64 23.81
C GLY A 378 36.64 3.63 24.77
N ILE A 379 35.54 2.96 24.44
CA ILE A 379 34.39 2.81 25.36
C ILE A 379 34.81 2.04 26.62
N LYS A 380 35.68 1.03 26.50
CA LYS A 380 36.23 0.31 27.66
C LYS A 380 37.17 1.18 28.49
N GLU A 381 38.00 1.99 27.85
CA GLU A 381 38.90 2.96 28.52
C GLU A 381 38.13 4.05 29.26
N LEU A 382 37.01 4.50 28.68
CA LEU A 382 36.08 5.45 29.27
C LEU A 382 35.42 4.87 30.54
N GLY A 383 35.14 3.56 30.54
CA GLY A 383 34.55 2.84 31.66
C GLY A 383 33.10 3.29 31.94
N GLY A 384 32.76 3.49 33.22
CA GLY A 384 31.42 3.96 33.64
C GLY A 384 31.24 5.48 33.65
N ARG A 385 32.16 6.25 33.05
CA ARG A 385 32.12 7.72 33.07
C ARG A 385 31.16 8.22 32.00
N GLN A 386 30.18 9.04 32.41
CA GLN A 386 29.19 9.60 31.50
C GLN A 386 29.74 10.82 30.76
N LEU A 387 29.68 10.78 29.44
CA LEU A 387 29.95 11.93 28.58
C LEU A 387 28.71 12.82 28.50
N GLN A 388 28.92 14.13 28.45
CA GLN A 388 27.86 15.13 28.34
C GLN A 388 28.11 16.00 27.12
N SER A 389 27.03 16.39 26.45
CA SER A 389 27.08 17.35 25.35
C SER A 389 27.70 18.67 25.80
N GLY A 390 28.57 19.25 24.97
CA GLY A 390 29.30 20.49 25.26
C GLY A 390 30.59 20.30 26.06
N MET A 391 30.97 19.07 26.44
CA MET A 391 32.23 18.80 27.14
C MET A 391 33.43 19.09 26.23
N PRO A 392 34.40 19.94 26.63
CA PRO A 392 35.57 20.25 25.80
C PRO A 392 36.52 19.06 25.75
N VAL A 393 37.05 18.79 24.56
CA VAL A 393 37.98 17.70 24.30
C VAL A 393 39.09 18.15 23.37
N GLU A 394 40.27 17.56 23.54
CA GLU A 394 41.38 17.72 22.60
C GLU A 394 41.53 16.41 21.83
N VAL A 395 41.53 16.49 20.50
CA VAL A 395 41.62 15.31 19.64
C VAL A 395 42.88 15.38 18.82
N ILE A 396 43.67 14.30 18.88
CA ILE A 396 44.92 14.16 18.17
C ILE A 396 44.73 13.09 17.09
N PHE A 397 44.63 13.50 15.83
CA PHE A 397 44.56 12.58 14.70
C PHE A 397 45.93 11.94 14.43
N LYS A 398 46.00 10.60 14.37
CA LYS A 398 47.24 9.87 14.06
C LYS A 398 47.49 9.93 12.55
N THR A 399 48.42 10.78 12.14
CA THR A 399 48.71 11.07 10.72
C THR A 399 49.87 10.26 10.15
N GLY A 400 50.52 9.44 10.98
CA GLY A 400 51.60 8.51 10.62
C GLY A 400 52.59 8.31 11.77
N SER A 401 53.59 7.45 11.56
CA SER A 401 54.75 7.32 12.44
C SER A 401 56.02 7.68 11.67
N ARG A 402 56.93 8.42 12.32
CA ARG A 402 58.26 8.74 11.76
C ARG A 402 59.33 8.26 12.72
N THR A 403 60.51 7.94 12.19
CA THR A 403 61.64 7.59 13.05
C THR A 403 62.22 8.84 13.70
N VAL A 404 62.81 8.72 14.89
CA VAL A 404 63.45 9.85 15.58
C VAL A 404 64.58 10.45 14.70
N LEU A 405 65.29 9.61 13.96
CA LEU A 405 66.27 10.04 12.97
C LEU A 405 65.65 10.94 11.89
N THR A 406 64.49 10.53 11.35
CA THR A 406 63.75 11.34 10.38
C THR A 406 63.30 12.67 10.99
N TYR A 407 62.79 12.69 12.22
CA TYR A 407 62.35 13.93 12.88
C TYR A 407 63.48 14.97 13.01
N ILE A 408 64.68 14.54 13.43
CA ILE A 408 65.85 15.42 13.61
C ILE A 408 66.39 15.92 12.26
N LEU A 409 66.42 15.06 11.24
CA LEU A 409 66.95 15.41 9.91
C LEU A 409 65.94 16.16 9.03
N HIS A 410 64.63 16.03 9.26
CA HIS A 410 63.58 16.64 8.44
C HIS A 410 63.73 18.16 8.22
N PRO A 411 64.00 19.00 9.25
CA PRO A 411 64.19 20.45 9.04
C PRO A 411 65.44 20.79 8.23
N LEU A 412 66.51 19.99 8.34
CA LEU A 412 67.71 20.15 7.51
C LEU A 412 67.41 19.81 6.05
N THR A 413 66.77 18.67 5.80
CA THR A 413 66.43 18.24 4.43
C THR A 413 65.41 19.17 3.78
N LYS A 414 64.44 19.70 4.52
CA LYS A 414 63.41 20.62 4.00
C LYS A 414 64.01 21.97 3.61
N ARG A 415 64.98 22.48 4.37
CA ARG A 415 65.70 23.73 4.04
C ARG A 415 66.63 23.55 2.83
N ILE A 416 67.31 22.41 2.72
CA ILE A 416 68.18 22.10 1.56
C ILE A 416 67.33 21.92 0.29
N ALA A 417 66.19 21.23 0.38
CA ALA A 417 65.28 21.05 -0.75
C ALA A 417 64.59 22.37 -1.19
N GLY A 418 64.32 23.28 -0.25
CA GLY A 418 63.80 24.63 -0.56
C GLY A 418 64.87 25.56 -1.14
N ALA A 419 66.15 25.35 -0.82
CA ALA A 419 67.27 26.15 -1.34
C ALA A 419 67.76 25.69 -2.73
N MET A 420 67.39 24.47 -3.17
CA MET A 420 67.73 23.93 -4.50
C MET A 420 66.55 23.94 -5.49
N LYS A 421 65.55 24.79 -5.24
CA LYS A 421 64.49 25.11 -6.20
C LYS A 421 64.44 26.62 -6.41
N GLU A 422 64.80 27.05 -7.61
CA GLU A 422 64.37 28.32 -8.19
C GLU A 422 62.95 28.09 -8.77
N GLU A 423 62.08 29.11 -8.77
CA GLU A 423 60.65 29.00 -9.13
C GLU A 423 60.37 28.22 -10.43
#